data_AF-A0A914Q2Y6-F1
#
_entry.id   AF-A0A914Q2Y6-F1
#
_cell.length_a   1.000
_cell.length_b   1.000
_cell.length_c   1.000
_cell.angle_alpha   90.00
_cell.angle_beta   90.00
_cell.angle_gamma   90.00
#
_symmetry.space_group_name_H-M   'P 1'
#
loop_
_entity.id
_entity.type
_entity.pdbx_description
1 polymer ?
#
loop_
_entity_poly.entity_id
_entity_poly.type
_entity_poly.pdbx_seq_one_letter_code
_entity_poly.pdbx_strand_id
1 'polypeptide(L)'
;MGLLPCCSTPDDPQTKTIEQEIKKERKNLRRQVKILLLGAGGSGKTTFLKQMVIIHGAGEFTADEVRAYRAQIFQNIISAMRILLDARQKLGFKWENEKRQKNVDKVMR
;
A
#
# COMPACT_ATOMS: atom_id res chain seq x y z
N MET A 1 -39.02 -16.98 31.31
CA MET A 1 -38.37 -15.87 30.60
C MET A 1 -37.43 -15.17 31.58
N GLY A 2 -36.16 -15.62 31.65
CA GLY A 2 -35.16 -14.98 32.50
C GLY A 2 -34.50 -13.84 31.73
N LEU A 3 -34.68 -12.60 32.18
CA LEU A 3 -33.83 -11.50 31.76
C LEU A 3 -32.43 -11.73 32.32
N LEU A 4 -31.43 -11.87 31.45
CA LEU A 4 -30.03 -11.68 31.84
C LEU A 4 -29.85 -10.21 32.26
N PRO A 5 -29.43 -9.92 33.51
CA PRO A 5 -29.05 -8.57 33.87
C PRO A 5 -27.62 -8.34 33.39
N CYS A 6 -27.50 -7.78 32.18
CA CYS A 6 -26.25 -7.13 31.77
C CYS A 6 -26.20 -5.75 32.44
N CYS A 7 -26.03 -5.73 33.76
CA CYS A 7 -25.84 -4.52 34.54
C CYS A 7 -24.49 -4.60 35.25
N SER A 8 -23.46 -4.16 34.53
CA SER A 8 -22.17 -3.78 35.09
C SER A 8 -22.40 -2.78 36.22
N THR A 9 -22.01 -3.14 37.43
CA THR A 9 -21.94 -2.19 38.55
C THR A 9 -20.95 -1.08 38.20
N PRO A 10 -21.17 0.18 38.62
CA PRO A 10 -20.29 1.32 38.33
C PRO A 10 -18.84 1.15 38.83
N ASP A 11 -18.58 0.14 39.67
CA ASP A 11 -17.26 -0.23 40.20
C ASP A 11 -16.68 -1.51 39.58
N ASP A 12 -17.06 -1.88 38.36
CA ASP A 12 -16.41 -2.98 37.65
C ASP A 12 -14.93 -2.61 37.32
N PRO A 13 -13.93 -3.35 37.84
CA PRO A 13 -12.52 -3.10 37.56
C PRO A 13 -12.21 -3.15 36.06
N GLN A 14 -12.93 -3.94 35.26
CA GLN A 14 -12.75 -3.97 33.81
C GLN A 14 -13.14 -2.64 33.16
N THR A 15 -14.27 -2.05 33.60
CA THR A 15 -14.73 -0.74 33.10
C THR A 15 -13.70 0.35 33.43
N LYS A 16 -13.13 0.33 34.64
CA LYS A 16 -12.07 1.27 35.05
C LYS A 16 -10.80 1.14 34.20
N THR A 17 -10.39 -0.08 33.87
CA THR A 17 -9.23 -0.31 32.99
C THR A 17 -9.49 0.23 31.58
N ILE A 18 -10.65 -0.05 31.01
CA ILE A 18 -11.04 0.44 29.68
C ILE A 18 -11.05 1.97 29.64
N GLU A 19 -11.63 2.63 30.65
CA GLU A 19 -11.64 4.10 30.73
C GLU A 19 -10.23 4.70 30.80
N GLN A 20 -9.32 4.06 31.54
CA GLN A 20 -7.92 4.46 31.61
C GLN A 20 -7.21 4.32 30.25
N GLU A 21 -7.44 3.22 29.54
CA GLU A 21 -6.90 2.98 28.20
C GLU A 21 -7.41 4.03 27.20
N ILE A 22 -8.73 4.28 27.19
CA ILE A 22 -9.34 5.32 26.33
C ILE A 22 -8.74 6.70 26.63
N LYS A 23 -8.55 7.04 27.90
CA LYS A 23 -7.95 8.33 28.29
C LYS A 23 -6.51 8.44 27.83
N LYS A 24 -5.73 7.35 27.92
CA LYS A 24 -4.35 7.27 27.43
C LYS A 24 -4.29 7.41 25.91
N GLU A 25 -5.13 6.70 25.18
CA GLU A 25 -5.22 6.79 23.71
C GLU A 25 -5.63 8.19 23.24
N ARG A 26 -6.62 8.82 23.88
CA ARG A 26 -7.01 10.21 23.58
C ARG A 26 -5.85 11.18 23.74
N LYS A 27 -5.00 10.99 24.75
CA LYS A 27 -3.80 11.82 24.95
C LYS A 27 -2.76 11.58 23.86
N ASN A 28 -2.56 10.33 23.43
CA ASN A 28 -1.65 9.99 22.35
C ASN A 28 -2.14 10.56 21.01
N LEU A 29 -3.43 10.44 20.71
CA LEU A 29 -4.05 10.94 19.49
C LEU A 29 -3.93 12.47 19.39
N ARG A 30 -4.13 13.20 20.51
CA ARG A 30 -3.93 14.66 20.56
C ARG A 30 -2.50 15.11 20.22
N ARG A 31 -1.51 14.24 20.41
CA ARG A 31 -0.10 14.51 20.09
C ARG A 31 0.28 14.05 18.67
N GLN A 32 -0.58 13.28 18.00
CA GLN A 32 -0.29 12.77 16.67
C GLN A 32 -0.48 13.86 15.62
N VAL A 33 0.56 14.10 14.82
CA VAL A 33 0.49 14.99 13.65
C VAL A 33 0.05 14.18 12.44
N LYS A 34 -1.00 14.62 11.76
CA LYS A 34 -1.49 14.01 10.51
C LYS A 34 -1.04 14.84 9.32
N ILE A 35 -0.43 14.20 8.33
CA ILE A 35 0.07 14.83 7.11
C ILE A 35 -0.73 14.28 5.92
N LEU A 36 -1.22 15.17 5.06
CA LEU A 36 -1.86 14.83 3.80
C LEU A 36 -0.93 15.18 2.65
N LEU A 37 -0.55 14.19 1.84
CA LEU A 37 0.26 14.38 0.64
C LEU A 37 -0.63 14.53 -0.58
N LEU A 38 -0.60 15.71 -1.21
CA LEU A 38 -1.37 16.03 -2.41
C LEU A 38 -0.48 16.08 -3.65
N GLY A 39 -1.06 15.81 -4.82
CA GLY A 39 -0.38 15.90 -6.11
C GLY A 39 -1.04 15.04 -7.18
N ALA A 40 -0.71 15.30 -8.45
CA ALA A 40 -1.22 14.54 -9.60
C ALA A 40 -0.83 13.04 -9.56
N GLY A 41 -1.49 12.22 -10.39
CA GLY A 41 -1.08 10.84 -10.61
C GLY A 41 0.38 10.77 -11.07
N GLY A 42 1.16 9.82 -10.54
CA GLY A 42 2.58 9.66 -10.90
C GLY A 42 3.55 10.68 -10.27
N SER A 43 3.08 11.64 -9.47
CA SER A 43 3.92 12.69 -8.87
C SER A 43 4.91 12.24 -7.79
N GLY A 44 5.03 10.93 -7.53
CA GLY A 44 5.99 10.39 -6.55
C GLY A 44 5.55 10.40 -5.08
N LYS A 45 4.28 10.66 -4.76
CA LYS A 45 3.78 10.62 -3.35
C LYS A 45 4.10 9.30 -2.64
N THR A 46 3.88 8.17 -3.30
CA THR A 46 4.22 6.84 -2.78
C THR A 46 5.72 6.68 -2.58
N THR A 47 6.53 7.25 -3.47
CA THR A 47 8.00 7.24 -3.36
C THR A 47 8.45 8.04 -2.14
N PHE A 48 7.87 9.22 -1.91
CA PHE A 48 8.15 10.02 -0.72
C PHE A 48 7.81 9.26 0.58
N LEU A 49 6.64 8.62 0.65
CA LEU A 49 6.25 7.80 1.81
C LEU A 49 7.20 6.62 2.04
N LYS A 50 7.66 5.95 0.97
CA LYS A 50 8.66 4.88 1.07
C LYS A 50 9.97 5.39 1.66
N GLN A 51 10.42 6.58 1.27
CA GLN A 51 11.62 7.20 1.86
C GLN A 51 11.40 7.60 3.33
N MET A 52 10.20 8.03 3.72
CA MET A 52 9.89 8.27 5.13
C MET A 52 10.02 7.00 5.99
N VAL A 53 9.62 5.83 5.46
CA VAL A 53 9.81 4.54 6.15
C VAL A 53 11.30 4.21 6.29
N ILE A 54 12.10 4.44 5.25
CA ILE A 54 13.54 4.16 5.24
C ILE A 54 14.31 5.10 6.19
N ILE A 55 14.00 6.39 6.21
CA ILE A 55 14.80 7.38 6.95
C ILE A 55 14.31 7.54 8.40
N HIS A 56 13.00 7.49 8.62
CA HIS A 56 12.37 7.81 9.92
C HIS A 56 11.54 6.66 10.51
N GLY A 57 11.36 5.57 9.77
CA GLY A 57 10.64 4.37 10.22
C GLY A 57 11.59 3.29 10.73
N ALA A 58 11.28 2.04 10.40
CA ALA A 58 12.07 0.88 10.79
C ALA A 58 13.42 0.75 10.05
N GLY A 59 13.71 1.60 9.08
CA GLY A 59 14.95 1.56 8.29
C GLY A 59 14.92 0.57 7.12
N GLU A 60 14.13 -0.49 7.24
CA GLU A 60 13.99 -1.55 6.23
C GLU A 60 12.53 -1.97 6.04
N PHE A 61 12.26 -2.64 4.91
CA PHE A 61 10.98 -3.28 4.65
C PHE A 61 11.00 -4.71 5.17
N THR A 62 9.88 -5.16 5.72
CA THR A 62 9.71 -6.53 6.20
C THR A 62 9.83 -7.54 5.06
N ALA A 63 10.17 -8.78 5.38
CA ALA A 63 10.27 -9.85 4.38
C ALA A 63 8.96 -10.05 3.58
N ASP A 64 7.82 -9.85 4.22
CA ASP A 64 6.50 -9.96 3.57
C ASP A 64 6.23 -8.79 2.64
N GLU A 65 6.60 -7.55 3.02
CA GLU A 65 6.54 -6.39 2.12
C GLU A 65 7.45 -6.54 0.92
N VAL A 66 8.69 -7.02 1.11
CA VAL A 66 9.62 -7.29 0.01
C VAL A 66 9.04 -8.34 -0.94
N ARG A 67 8.42 -9.41 -0.40
CA ARG A 67 7.75 -10.43 -1.21
C ARG A 67 6.57 -9.84 -2.00
N ALA A 68 5.77 -8.97 -1.40
CA ALA A 68 4.69 -8.27 -2.07
C ALA A 68 5.21 -7.33 -3.19
N TYR A 69 6.29 -6.57 -2.93
CA TYR A 69 6.89 -5.70 -3.93
C TYR A 69 7.46 -6.48 -5.10
N ARG A 70 8.01 -7.69 -4.89
CA ARG A 70 8.48 -8.53 -5.99
C ARG A 70 7.36 -8.83 -7.00
N ALA A 71 6.16 -9.16 -6.53
CA ALA A 71 5.01 -9.37 -7.42
C ALA A 71 4.64 -8.09 -8.19
N GLN A 72 4.62 -6.95 -7.49
CA GLN A 72 4.36 -5.64 -8.09
C GLN A 72 5.40 -5.26 -9.15
N ILE A 73 6.69 -5.57 -8.91
CA ILE A 73 7.77 -5.32 -9.87
C ILE A 73 7.53 -6.10 -11.16
N PHE A 74 7.20 -7.39 -11.08
CA PHE A 74 6.88 -8.18 -12.27
C PHE A 74 5.67 -7.62 -13.03
N GLN A 75 4.61 -7.25 -12.31
CA GLN A 75 3.43 -6.63 -12.93
C GLN A 75 3.77 -5.31 -13.64
N ASN A 76 4.59 -4.45 -13.03
CA ASN A 76 5.03 -3.20 -13.63
C ASN A 76 5.84 -3.45 -14.91
N ILE A 77 6.75 -4.43 -14.89
CA ILE A 77 7.58 -4.79 -16.04
C ILE A 77 6.71 -5.26 -17.21
N ILE A 78 5.78 -6.18 -16.97
CA ILE A 78 4.87 -6.68 -18.02
C ILE A 78 3.96 -5.56 -18.53
N SER A 79 3.41 -4.74 -17.65
CA SER A 79 2.54 -3.63 -18.03
C SER A 79 3.27 -2.60 -18.88
N ALA A 80 4.50 -2.24 -18.51
CA ALA A 80 5.36 -1.35 -19.28
C ALA A 80 5.66 -1.95 -20.67
N MET A 81 5.97 -3.25 -20.76
CA MET A 81 6.18 -3.91 -22.04
C MET A 81 4.93 -3.87 -22.93
N ARG A 82 3.73 -4.11 -22.38
CA ARG A 82 2.47 -4.01 -23.14
C ARG A 82 2.25 -2.60 -23.69
N ILE A 83 2.51 -1.57 -22.89
CA ILE A 83 2.45 -0.16 -23.33
C ILE A 83 3.42 0.10 -24.48
N LEU A 84 4.66 -0.39 -24.39
CA LEU A 84 5.65 -0.22 -25.45
C LEU A 84 5.27 -0.95 -26.75
N LEU A 85 4.72 -2.16 -26.64
CA LEU A 85 4.25 -2.93 -27.78
C LEU A 85 3.08 -2.25 -28.51
N ASP A 86 2.10 -1.76 -27.73
CA ASP A 86 0.96 -1.02 -28.25
C ASP A 86 1.41 0.30 -28.91
N ALA A 87 2.31 1.05 -28.26
CA ALA A 87 2.88 2.28 -28.83
C ALA A 87 3.62 2.02 -30.14
N ARG A 88 4.42 0.97 -30.21
CA ARG A 88 5.12 0.56 -31.43
C ARG A 88 4.14 0.28 -32.58
N GLN A 89 3.04 -0.43 -32.32
CA GLN A 89 2.01 -0.68 -33.32
C GLN A 89 1.33 0.62 -33.77
N LYS A 90 0.93 1.48 -32.82
CA LYS A 90 0.25 2.76 -33.09
C LYS A 90 1.12 3.74 -33.89
N LEU A 91 2.42 3.76 -33.61
CA LEU A 91 3.39 4.63 -34.30
C LEU A 91 3.96 4.01 -35.59
N GLY A 92 3.58 2.76 -35.91
CA GLY A 92 4.01 2.10 -37.14
C GLY A 92 5.49 1.70 -37.17
N PHE A 93 6.15 1.58 -36.01
CA PHE A 93 7.55 1.17 -35.96
C PHE A 93 7.72 -0.30 -36.34
N LYS A 94 8.58 -0.58 -37.33
CA LYS A 94 8.93 -1.94 -37.72
C LYS A 94 9.84 -2.60 -36.68
N TRP A 95 9.87 -3.93 -36.65
CA TRP A 95 10.84 -4.64 -35.83
C TRP A 95 12.20 -4.51 -36.48
N GLU A 96 13.23 -4.24 -35.69
CA GLU A 96 14.62 -4.42 -36.13
C GLU A 96 14.89 -5.91 -36.41
N ASN A 97 14.38 -6.79 -35.55
CA ASN A 97 14.41 -8.23 -35.75
C ASN A 97 12.99 -8.79 -35.77
N GLU A 98 12.52 -9.16 -36.96
CA GLU A 98 11.16 -9.67 -37.19
C GLU A 98 10.83 -10.92 -36.37
N LYS A 99 11.85 -11.72 -35.99
CA LYS A 99 11.66 -12.90 -35.13
C LYS A 99 11.10 -12.55 -33.74
N ARG A 100 11.16 -11.28 -33.31
CA ARG A 100 10.58 -10.82 -32.03
C ARG A 100 9.06 -10.77 -32.05
N GLN A 101 8.42 -10.71 -33.22
CA GLN A 101 6.96 -10.68 -33.36
C GLN A 101 6.28 -11.87 -32.64
N LYS A 102 6.89 -13.06 -32.69
CA LYS A 102 6.37 -14.27 -32.04
C LYS A 102 6.27 -14.18 -30.50
N ASN A 103 6.98 -13.24 -29.88
CA ASN A 103 6.98 -13.06 -28.43
C ASN A 103 5.87 -12.12 -27.97
N VAL A 104 5.28 -11.34 -28.88
CA VAL A 104 4.26 -10.32 -28.56
C VAL A 104 3.06 -10.98 -27.87
N ASP A 105 2.56 -12.08 -28.42
CA ASP A 105 1.40 -12.79 -27.87
C ASP A 105 1.64 -13.33 -26.46
N LYS A 106 2.90 -13.62 -26.10
CA LYS A 106 3.25 -14.09 -24.75
C LYS A 106 3.18 -12.97 -23.72
N VAL A 107 3.42 -11.73 -24.14
CA VAL A 107 3.42 -10.55 -23.26
C VAL A 107 2.02 -9.92 -23.21
N MET A 108 1.26 -10.00 -24.30
CA MET A 108 -0.09 -9.44 -24.41
C MET A 108 -1.18 -10.32 -23.77
N ARG A 109 -0.95 -11.62 -23.58
CA ARG A 109 -1.74 -12.46 -22.65
C ARG A 109 -1.55 -11.96 -21.22
#